data_AF-A0A6A0A2X4-F1
#
_entry.id   AF-A0A6A0A2X4-F1
#
_cell.length_a   1.000
_cell.length_b   1.000
_cell.length_c   1.000
_cell.angle_alpha   90.00
_cell.angle_beta   90.00
_cell.angle_gamma   90.00
#
_symmetry.space_group_name_H-M   'P 1'
#
loop_
_entity.id
_entity.type
_entity.pdbx_description
1 polymer ?
#
loop_
_entity_poly.entity_id
_entity_poly.type
_entity_poly.pdbx_seq_one_letter_code
_entity_poly.pdbx_strand_id
1 'polypeptide(L)'
;QLVAVGVVDVLPRCLSGVYLFWDKAWAALAPGQWTALEEICWVQEASRRCPSLQYYYMGYYIHTCPRMRYKADYQPADLLCPETKVGLF
;
A
#
# COMPACT_ATOMS: atom_id res chain seq x y z
N GLN A 1 -10.35 -16.76 -14.15
CA GLN A 1 -9.56 -15.73 -14.86
C GLN A 1 -8.69 -15.01 -13.84
N LEU A 2 -7.43 -14.68 -14.18
CA LEU A 2 -6.56 -13.88 -13.32
C LEU A 2 -6.87 -12.39 -13.53
N VAL A 3 -7.21 -11.67 -12.45
CA VAL A 3 -7.71 -10.27 -12.53
C VAL A 3 -6.64 -9.24 -12.15
N ALA A 4 -5.86 -9.50 -11.09
CA ALA A 4 -4.83 -8.60 -10.60
C ALA A 4 -3.65 -9.41 -10.05
N VAL A 5 -2.45 -8.82 -10.13
CA VAL A 5 -1.22 -9.38 -9.57
C VAL A 5 -0.47 -8.26 -8.85
N GLY A 6 -0.26 -8.45 -7.55
CA GLY A 6 0.60 -7.62 -6.71
C GLY A 6 1.96 -8.29 -6.51
N VAL A 7 3.03 -7.50 -6.58
CA VAL A 7 4.40 -7.90 -6.23
C VAL A 7 4.79 -7.10 -4.99
N VAL A 8 5.12 -7.81 -3.92
CA VAL A 8 5.41 -7.24 -2.60
C VAL A 8 6.71 -7.80 -2.03
N ASP A 9 7.43 -6.96 -1.29
CA ASP A 9 8.56 -7.37 -0.45
C ASP A 9 8.10 -7.49 1.00
N VAL A 10 8.41 -8.61 1.65
CA VAL A 10 8.17 -8.82 3.09
C VAL A 10 9.45 -8.51 3.84
N LEU A 11 9.44 -7.45 4.65
CA LEU A 11 10.59 -6.97 5.41
C LEU A 11 10.33 -7.12 6.92
N PRO A 12 11.36 -7.12 7.77
CA PRO A 12 11.20 -7.34 9.21
C PRO A 12 10.24 -6.36 9.92
N ARG A 13 10.06 -5.16 9.35
CA ARG A 13 9.17 -4.12 9.90
C ARG A 13 7.92 -3.85 9.08
N CYS A 14 7.89 -4.23 7.81
CA CYS A 14 6.80 -3.84 6.92
C CYS A 14 6.58 -4.78 5.75
N LEU A 15 5.39 -4.68 5.17
CA LEU A 15 5.11 -5.12 3.80
C LEU A 15 5.33 -3.94 2.85
N SER A 16 6.05 -4.13 1.75
CA SER A 16 6.33 -3.08 0.76
C SER A 16 5.73 -3.43 -0.59
N GLY A 17 4.77 -2.63 -1.06
CA GLY A 17 4.18 -2.78 -2.39
C GLY A 17 5.13 -2.28 -3.48
N VAL A 18 5.51 -3.16 -4.41
CA VAL A 18 6.47 -2.85 -5.49
C VAL A 18 5.73 -2.61 -6.81
N TYR A 19 4.93 -3.58 -7.25
CA TYR A 19 4.17 -3.49 -8.49
C TYR A 19 2.75 -3.99 -8.29
N LEU A 20 1.81 -3.35 -8.96
CA LEU A 20 0.44 -3.85 -9.09
C LEU A 20 -0.03 -3.63 -10.52
N PHE A 21 -0.44 -4.70 -11.17
CA PHE A 21 -1.05 -4.65 -12.49
C PHE A 21 -2.28 -5.55 -12.54
N TRP A 22 -3.27 -5.12 -13.31
CA TRP A 22 -4.59 -5.72 -13.33
C TRP A 22 -5.28 -5.49 -14.67
N ASP A 23 -6.27 -6.33 -14.97
CA ASP A 23 -7.03 -6.28 -16.21
C ASP A 23 -8.01 -5.09 -16.21
N LYS A 24 -7.84 -4.19 -17.19
CA LYS A 24 -8.61 -2.95 -17.33
C LYS A 24 -10.12 -3.15 -17.40
N ALA A 25 -10.60 -4.33 -17.81
CA ALA A 25 -12.02 -4.68 -17.79
C ALA A 25 -12.63 -4.56 -16.37
N TRP A 26 -11.81 -4.66 -15.33
CA TRP A 26 -12.21 -4.64 -13.93
C TRP A 26 -11.98 -3.28 -13.24
N ALA A 27 -11.72 -2.20 -14.00
CA ALA A 27 -11.43 -0.88 -13.45
C ALA A 27 -12.53 -0.35 -12.52
N ALA A 28 -13.79 -0.70 -12.79
CA ALA A 28 -14.93 -0.31 -11.99
C ALA A 28 -14.90 -0.84 -10.54
N LEU A 29 -14.14 -1.92 -10.27
CA LEU A 29 -13.97 -2.48 -8.93
C LEU A 29 -12.80 -1.85 -8.15
N ALA A 30 -12.11 -0.86 -8.73
CA ALA A 30 -10.92 -0.24 -8.17
C ALA A 30 -9.89 -1.26 -7.60
N PRO A 31 -9.33 -2.18 -8.42
CA PRO A 31 -8.45 -3.25 -7.94
C PRO A 31 -7.23 -2.76 -7.14
N GLY A 32 -6.77 -1.53 -7.42
CA GLY A 32 -5.72 -0.86 -6.63
C GLY A 32 -6.07 -0.62 -5.17
N GLN A 33 -7.31 -0.19 -4.90
CA GLN A 33 -7.79 0.03 -3.53
C GLN A 33 -8.07 -1.29 -2.83
N TRP A 34 -8.67 -2.25 -3.55
CA TRP A 34 -8.93 -3.58 -3.01
C TRP A 34 -7.64 -4.27 -2.57
N THR A 35 -6.62 -4.26 -3.43
CA THR A 35 -5.32 -4.89 -3.13
C THR A 35 -4.68 -4.23 -1.90
N ALA A 36 -4.73 -2.90 -1.79
CA ALA A 36 -4.21 -2.20 -0.62
C ALA A 36 -4.94 -2.60 0.68
N LEU A 37 -6.26 -2.80 0.66
CA LEU A 37 -7.02 -3.28 1.82
C LEU A 37 -6.60 -4.70 2.23
N GLU A 38 -6.46 -5.60 1.26
CA GLU A 38 -5.97 -6.97 1.51
C GLU A 38 -4.56 -6.97 2.11
N GLU A 39 -3.67 -6.13 1.59
CA GLU A 39 -2.31 -5.98 2.10
C GLU A 39 -2.28 -5.40 3.53
N ILE A 40 -3.17 -4.46 3.86
CA ILE A 40 -3.36 -3.97 5.24
C ILE A 40 -3.83 -5.10 6.17
N CYS A 41 -4.86 -5.85 5.76
CA CYS A 41 -5.38 -6.99 6.52
C CYS A 41 -4.28 -8.05 6.75
N TRP A 42 -3.48 -8.31 5.73
CA TRP A 42 -2.35 -9.23 5.82
C TRP A 42 -1.31 -8.75 6.84
N VAL A 43 -0.92 -7.47 6.81
CA VAL A 43 0.00 -6.90 7.79
C VAL A 43 -0.54 -7.01 9.21
N GLN A 44 -1.83 -6.76 9.41
CA GLN A 44 -2.47 -6.91 10.72
C GLN A 44 -2.38 -8.35 11.25
N GLU A 45 -2.64 -9.35 10.41
CA GLU A 45 -2.51 -10.76 10.80
C GLU A 45 -1.04 -11.17 11.01
N ALA A 46 -0.15 -10.77 10.10
CA ALA A 46 1.27 -11.08 10.18
C ALA A 46 1.92 -10.46 11.44
N SER A 47 1.46 -9.28 11.87
CA SER A 47 1.94 -8.60 13.08
C SER A 47 1.73 -9.43 14.35
N ARG A 48 0.71 -10.30 14.39
CA ARG A 48 0.44 -11.20 15.52
C ARG A 48 1.53 -12.26 15.69
N ARG A 49 2.18 -12.65 14.59
CA ARG A 49 3.25 -13.66 14.56
C ARG A 49 4.64 -13.01 14.60
N CYS A 50 4.76 -11.83 13.99
CA CYS A 50 5.98 -11.04 13.97
C CYS A 50 5.66 -9.63 14.47
N PRO A 51 5.76 -9.38 15.80
CA PRO A 51 5.36 -8.10 16.39
C PRO A 51 6.10 -6.87 15.85
N SER A 52 7.25 -7.05 15.19
CA SER A 52 7.98 -5.95 14.54
C SER A 52 7.38 -5.53 13.19
N LEU A 53 6.65 -6.43 12.51
CA LEU A 53 6.03 -6.17 11.21
C LEU A 53 4.68 -5.48 11.43
N GLN A 54 4.71 -4.15 11.46
CA GLN A 54 3.54 -3.33 11.82
C GLN A 54 3.13 -2.35 10.73
N TYR A 55 3.95 -2.19 9.70
CA TYR A 55 3.77 -1.15 8.70
C TYR A 55 3.46 -1.73 7.33
N TYR A 56 2.66 -0.99 6.56
CA TYR A 56 2.44 -1.23 5.15
C TYR A 56 2.94 -0.03 4.36
N TYR A 57 3.98 -0.24 3.56
CA TYR A 57 4.52 0.77 2.67
C TYR A 57 3.86 0.63 1.28
N MET A 58 2.92 1.53 1.00
CA MET A 58 2.16 1.54 -0.26
C MET A 58 2.98 2.02 -1.47
N GLY A 59 4.28 2.30 -1.31
CA GLY A 59 5.09 2.99 -2.31
C GLY A 59 4.86 4.50 -2.34
N TYR A 60 5.40 5.16 -3.37
CA TYR A 60 5.33 6.62 -3.50
C TYR A 60 3.89 7.15 -3.49
N TYR A 61 3.74 8.36 -2.96
CA TYR A 61 2.52 9.16 -3.05
C TYR A 61 2.84 10.47 -3.79
N ILE A 62 2.21 10.65 -4.95
CA ILE A 62 2.32 11.87 -5.75
C ILE A 62 0.95 12.54 -5.73
N HIS A 63 0.83 13.63 -4.96
CA HIS A 63 -0.45 14.31 -4.72
C HIS A 63 -1.17 14.73 -6.02
N THR A 64 -0.42 15.12 -7.04
CA THR A 64 -0.96 15.55 -8.34
C THR A 64 -1.39 14.40 -9.25
N CYS A 65 -1.09 13.13 -8.90
CA CYS A 65 -1.46 11.96 -9.70
C CYS A 65 -2.83 11.41 -9.25
N PRO A 66 -3.89 11.50 -10.08
CA PRO A 66 -5.23 11.04 -9.68
C PRO A 66 -5.25 9.55 -9.31
N ARG A 67 -4.42 8.73 -9.96
CA ARG A 67 -4.31 7.29 -9.70
C ARG A 67 -3.70 6.94 -8.34
N MET A 68 -3.04 7.89 -7.67
CA MET A 68 -2.39 7.67 -6.37
C MET A 68 -3.12 8.35 -5.22
N ARG A 69 -4.16 9.15 -5.51
CA ARG A 69 -4.90 9.92 -4.51
C ARG A 69 -5.50 9.04 -3.41
N TYR A 70 -5.97 7.85 -3.79
CA TYR A 70 -6.59 6.89 -2.87
C TYR A 70 -5.67 6.48 -1.70
N LYS A 71 -4.34 6.56 -1.87
CA LYS A 71 -3.39 6.22 -0.80
C LYS A 71 -3.51 7.15 0.41
N ALA A 72 -3.94 8.39 0.20
CA ALA A 72 -4.12 9.37 1.28
C ALA A 72 -5.36 9.10 2.15
N ASP A 73 -6.29 8.27 1.66
CA ASP A 73 -7.55 7.97 2.36
C ASP A 73 -7.35 6.94 3.48
N TYR A 74 -6.24 6.20 3.49
CA TYR A 74 -5.93 5.23 4.54
C TYR A 74 -5.24 5.90 5.73
N GLN A 75 -5.69 5.56 6.94
CA GLN A 75 -5.22 6.17 8.18
C GLN A 75 -5.05 5.12 9.28
N PRO A 76 -4.10 5.30 10.21
CA PRO A 76 -3.07 6.36 10.23
C PRO A 76 -2.02 6.17 9.12
N ALA A 77 -1.43 7.27 8.62
CA ALA A 77 -0.42 7.22 7.57
C ALA A 77 0.73 8.20 7.83
N ASP A 78 1.96 7.73 7.62
CA ASP A 78 3.16 8.57 7.67
C ASP A 78 3.57 8.99 6.26
N LEU A 79 3.77 10.29 6.04
CA LEU A 79 4.28 10.83 4.78
C LEU A 79 5.69 11.37 4.94
N LEU A 80 6.61 10.94 4.09
CA LEU A 80 7.97 11.50 4.07
C LEU A 80 7.95 12.88 3.41
N CYS A 81 8.32 13.92 4.17
CA CYS A 81 8.52 15.26 3.60
C CYS A 81 9.69 15.25 2.60
N PRO A 82 9.50 15.69 1.34
CA PRO A 82 10.55 15.64 0.33
C PRO A 82 11.71 16.60 0.62
N GLU A 83 11.46 17.68 1.38
CA GLU A 83 12.44 18.72 1.68
C GLU A 83 13.26 18.37 2.92
N THR A 84 12.60 18.05 4.03
CA THR A 84 13.24 17.82 5.33
C THR A 84 13.59 16.36 5.58
N LYS A 85 13.02 15.42 4.81
CA LYS A 85 13.12 13.97 5.00
C LYS A 85 12.64 13.51 6.38
N VAL A 86 11.79 14.30 7.02
CA VAL A 86 11.10 13.95 8.27
C VAL A 86 9.73 13.36 7.94
N GLY A 87 9.30 12.37 8.73
CA GLY A 87 7.94 11.83 8.65
C GLY A 87 6.93 12.86 9.18
N LEU A 88 5.89 13.11 8.40
CA LEU A 88 4.70 13.86 8.80
C LEU A 88 3.62 12.83 9.15
N PHE A 89 2.99 13.02 10.31
CA PHE A 89 1.84 12.23 10.78
C PHE A 89 0.52 12.78 10.22
#